data_AF-A0A2J0KQG6-F1
#
_entry.id   AF-A0A2J0KQG6-F1
#
_cell.length_a   1.000
_cell.length_b   1.000
_cell.length_c   1.000
_cell.angle_alpha   90.00
_cell.angle_beta   90.00
_cell.angle_gamma   90.00
#
_symmetry.space_group_name_H-M   'P 1'
#
loop_
_entity.id
_entity.type
_entity.pdbx_description
1 polymer ?
#
loop_
_entity_poly.entity_id
_entity_poly.type
_entity_poly.pdbx_seq_one_letter_code
_entity_poly.pdbx_strand_id
1 'polypeptide(L)'
;MVIVILGILAAVAIPKYYDLQNDAKSAAEKGVVGGVRAGIHTYYAQNKAWPANLDAAAASSTASKANAFFTVVLSQGGITSEWTKNASSQYVGPAGGIYAYSNVDGSFVEQ
;
A
#
# COMPACT_ATOMS: atom_id res chain seq x y z
N MET A 1 -20.64 -35.64 20.56
CA MET A 1 -21.63 -34.95 19.70
C MET A 1 -21.25 -33.51 19.38
N VAL A 2 -20.33 -32.87 20.11
CA VAL A 2 -19.88 -31.47 19.88
C VAL A 2 -18.87 -31.34 18.73
N ILE A 3 -18.00 -32.34 18.55
CA ILE A 3 -16.94 -32.35 17.51
C ILE A 3 -17.52 -32.29 16.08
N VAL A 4 -18.66 -32.92 15.84
CA VAL A 4 -19.33 -32.92 14.52
C VAL A 4 -19.88 -31.53 14.18
N ILE A 5 -20.41 -30.82 15.18
CA ILE A 5 -20.98 -29.47 15.00
C ILE A 5 -19.86 -28.46 14.71
N LEU A 6 -18.74 -28.54 15.43
CA LEU A 6 -17.56 -27.71 15.16
C LEU A 6 -16.95 -27.99 13.77
N GLY A 7 -16.95 -29.24 13.32
CA GLY A 7 -16.44 -29.63 11.99
C GLY A 7 -17.20 -28.98 10.83
N ILE A 8 -18.53 -28.91 10.91
CA ILE A 8 -19.38 -28.32 9.86
C ILE A 8 -19.29 -26.79 9.87
N LEU A 9 -19.29 -26.16 11.06
CA LEU A 9 -19.15 -24.71 11.18
C LEU A 9 -17.78 -24.23 10.68
N ALA A 10 -16.70 -24.98 10.96
CA ALA A 10 -15.36 -24.66 10.47
C ALA A 10 -15.29 -24.72 8.93
N ALA A 11 -15.92 -25.71 8.29
CA ALA A 11 -15.92 -25.85 6.84
C ALA A 11 -16.53 -24.64 6.10
N VAL A 12 -17.51 -23.97 6.71
CA VAL A 12 -18.19 -22.80 6.11
C VAL A 12 -17.53 -21.48 6.52
N ALA A 13 -17.00 -21.38 7.74
CA ALA A 13 -16.40 -20.14 8.25
C ALA A 13 -15.00 -19.86 7.67
N ILE A 14 -14.22 -20.90 7.39
CA ILE A 14 -12.84 -20.77 6.89
C ILE A 14 -12.77 -20.07 5.53
N PRO A 15 -13.54 -20.47 4.49
CA PRO A 15 -13.50 -19.80 3.18
C PRO A 15 -13.86 -18.30 3.28
N LYS A 16 -14.92 -17.98 4.03
CA LYS A 16 -15.37 -16.60 4.23
C LYS A 16 -14.33 -15.72 4.92
N TYR A 17 -13.54 -16.28 5.83
CA TYR A 17 -12.47 -15.55 6.51
C TYR A 17 -11.29 -15.23 5.57
N TYR A 18 -10.98 -16.10 4.61
CA TYR A 18 -9.96 -15.82 3.59
C TYR A 18 -10.39 -14.72 2.62
N ASP A 19 -11.63 -14.77 2.15
CA ASP A 19 -12.18 -13.74 1.25
C ASP A 19 -12.18 -12.36 1.93
N LEU A 20 -12.64 -12.30 3.19
CA LEU A 20 -12.67 -11.05 3.94
C LEU A 20 -11.28 -10.44 4.17
N GLN A 21 -10.25 -11.27 4.37
CA GLN A 21 -8.88 -10.79 4.49
C GLN A 21 -8.35 -10.21 3.19
N ASN A 22 -8.64 -10.83 2.05
CA ASN A 22 -8.23 -10.32 0.74
C ASN A 22 -8.93 -8.99 0.42
N ASP A 23 -10.23 -8.91 0.69
CA ASP A 23 -10.99 -7.67 0.52
C ASP A 23 -10.46 -6.55 1.44
N ALA A 24 -10.13 -6.87 2.69
CA ALA A 24 -9.54 -5.92 3.63
C ALA A 24 -8.18 -5.40 3.14
N LYS A 25 -7.34 -6.27 2.58
CA LYS A 25 -6.06 -5.87 1.98
C LYS A 25 -6.26 -4.95 0.78
N SER A 26 -7.18 -5.28 -0.12
CA SER A 26 -7.49 -4.44 -1.28
C SER A 26 -8.05 -3.07 -0.88
N ALA A 27 -8.92 -3.02 0.14
CA ALA A 27 -9.45 -1.77 0.67
C ALA A 27 -8.36 -0.91 1.32
N ALA A 28 -7.49 -1.52 2.13
CA ALA A 28 -6.35 -0.83 2.74
C ALA A 28 -5.39 -0.28 1.68
N GLU A 29 -5.11 -1.07 0.64
CA GLU A 29 -4.27 -0.66 -0.48
C GLU A 29 -4.83 0.57 -1.18
N LYS A 30 -6.11 0.53 -1.58
CA LYS A 30 -6.79 1.68 -2.23
C LYS A 30 -6.79 2.92 -1.34
N GLY A 31 -6.97 2.76 -0.04
CA GLY A 31 -6.89 3.86 0.93
C GLY A 31 -5.53 4.53 0.95
N VAL A 32 -4.45 3.74 1.00
CA VAL A 32 -3.07 4.24 0.94
C VAL A 32 -2.79 4.93 -0.40
N VAL A 33 -3.15 4.30 -1.53
CA VAL A 33 -2.96 4.89 -2.87
C VAL A 33 -3.66 6.23 -3.00
N GLY A 34 -4.90 6.34 -2.51
CA GLY A 34 -5.64 7.60 -2.47
C GLY A 34 -4.94 8.67 -1.63
N GLY A 35 -4.45 8.29 -0.45
CA GLY A 35 -3.67 9.17 0.42
C GLY A 35 -2.36 9.65 -0.22
N VAL A 36 -1.63 8.75 -0.89
CA VAL A 36 -0.39 9.08 -1.61
C VAL A 36 -0.66 10.05 -2.74
N ARG A 37 -1.69 9.83 -3.57
CA ARG A 37 -2.08 10.76 -4.65
C ARG A 37 -2.41 12.14 -4.10
N ALA A 38 -3.23 12.21 -3.04
CA ALA A 38 -3.56 13.47 -2.38
C ALA A 38 -2.31 14.17 -1.82
N GLY A 39 -1.39 13.40 -1.22
CA GLY A 39 -0.11 13.89 -0.72
C GLY A 39 0.78 14.47 -1.82
N ILE A 40 0.88 13.80 -2.98
CA ILE A 40 1.65 14.28 -4.15
C ILE A 40 1.10 15.63 -4.64
N HIS A 41 -0.22 15.76 -4.79
CA HIS A 41 -0.84 17.02 -5.18
C HIS A 41 -0.65 18.12 -4.13
N THR A 42 -0.69 17.77 -2.85
CA THR A 42 -0.43 18.71 -1.75
C THR A 42 1.02 19.19 -1.78
N TYR A 43 1.98 18.28 -2.00
CA TYR A 43 3.39 18.62 -2.17
C TYR A 43 3.59 19.59 -3.35
N TYR A 44 2.93 19.32 -4.48
CA TYR A 44 2.97 20.21 -5.64
C TYR A 44 2.39 21.59 -5.35
N ALA A 45 1.26 21.67 -4.63
CA ALA A 45 0.67 22.94 -4.25
C ALA A 45 1.60 23.80 -3.39
N GLN A 46 2.40 23.17 -2.53
CA GLN A 46 3.35 23.86 -1.64
C GLN A 46 4.66 24.24 -2.34
N ASN A 47 5.20 23.36 -3.18
CA ASN A 47 6.55 23.51 -3.75
C ASN A 47 6.53 23.96 -5.22
N LYS A 48 5.36 24.00 -5.86
CA LYS A 48 5.15 24.22 -7.30
C LYS A 48 5.97 23.26 -8.19
N ALA A 49 6.34 22.11 -7.65
CA ALA A 49 7.14 21.09 -8.31
C ALA A 49 6.72 19.71 -7.82
N TRP A 50 6.81 18.70 -8.69
CA TRP A 50 6.57 17.32 -8.32
C TRP A 50 7.74 16.78 -7.48
N PRO A 51 7.46 15.92 -6.47
CA PRO A 51 8.54 15.33 -5.70
C PRO A 51 9.40 14.44 -6.60
N ALA A 52 10.72 14.58 -6.54
CA ALA A 52 11.62 13.75 -7.37
C ALA A 52 11.48 12.25 -7.05
N ASN A 53 11.27 11.94 -5.76
CA ASN A 53 11.01 10.61 -5.22
C ASN A 53 9.94 10.73 -4.12
N LEU A 54 9.17 9.66 -3.87
CA LEU A 54 8.16 9.64 -2.80
C LEU A 54 8.74 9.27 -1.42
N ASP A 55 9.92 8.68 -1.40
CA ASP A 55 10.70 8.33 -0.20
C ASP A 55 12.18 8.14 -0.57
N ALA A 56 13.01 7.94 0.45
CA ALA A 56 14.43 7.65 0.32
C ALA A 56 14.74 6.14 0.37
N ALA A 57 13.73 5.27 0.32
CA ALA A 57 13.93 3.83 0.44
C ALA A 57 14.60 3.24 -0.81
N ALA A 58 15.51 2.29 -0.58
CA ALA A 58 16.18 1.57 -1.65
C ALA A 58 15.20 0.70 -2.46
N ALA A 59 15.52 0.45 -3.74
CA ALA A 59 14.82 -0.55 -4.54
C ALA A 59 14.97 -1.95 -3.91
N SER A 60 14.00 -2.82 -4.19
CA SER A 60 13.90 -4.19 -3.62
C SER A 60 13.85 -4.22 -2.09
N SER A 61 13.25 -3.20 -1.47
CA SER A 61 13.10 -3.12 -0.01
C SER A 61 11.63 -3.31 0.42
N THR A 62 11.44 -3.71 1.68
CA THR A 62 10.12 -3.83 2.29
C THR A 62 9.90 -2.67 3.28
N ALA A 63 8.66 -2.20 3.35
CA ALA A 63 8.26 -1.19 4.32
C ALA A 63 8.46 -1.72 5.74
N SER A 64 9.16 -0.94 6.55
CA SER A 64 9.36 -1.23 7.97
C SER A 64 9.38 0.07 8.77
N LYS A 65 9.35 0.00 10.10
CA LYS A 65 9.50 1.21 10.93
C LYS A 65 10.83 1.94 10.69
N ALA A 66 11.88 1.21 10.31
CA ALA A 66 13.18 1.78 9.97
C ALA A 66 13.29 2.24 8.50
N ASN A 67 12.36 1.80 7.65
CA ASN A 67 12.34 2.06 6.21
C ASN A 67 10.90 2.36 5.78
N ALA A 68 10.40 3.53 6.19
CA ALA A 68 9.05 3.96 5.88
C ALA A 68 8.96 4.47 4.43
N PHE A 69 7.89 4.10 3.73
CA PHE A 69 7.61 4.54 2.35
C PHE A 69 6.71 5.77 2.32
N PHE A 70 6.73 6.48 1.19
CA PHE A 70 5.91 7.68 0.94
C PHE A 70 6.11 8.82 1.94
N THR A 71 7.25 8.87 2.63
CA THR A 71 7.52 9.86 3.70
C THR A 71 7.58 11.31 3.21
N VAL A 72 7.81 11.53 1.91
CA VAL A 72 7.83 12.87 1.31
C VAL A 72 6.41 13.44 1.19
N VAL A 73 5.42 12.58 0.99
CA VAL A 73 4.03 12.98 0.67
C VAL A 73 3.04 12.65 1.78
N LEU A 74 3.38 11.73 2.68
CA LEU A 74 2.60 11.38 3.86
C LEU A 74 3.28 11.91 5.12
N SER A 75 2.79 13.04 5.63
CA SER A 75 3.37 13.72 6.81
C SER A 75 3.21 12.95 8.13
N GLN A 76 2.42 11.86 8.16
CA GLN A 76 2.17 11.06 9.37
C GLN A 76 3.20 9.94 9.61
N GLY A 77 4.38 10.01 8.97
CA GLY A 77 5.45 9.02 9.15
C GLY A 77 5.48 7.91 8.10
N GLY A 78 4.72 8.04 7.00
CA GLY A 78 4.74 7.10 5.88
C GLY A 78 4.12 5.74 6.20
N ILE A 79 4.29 4.79 5.28
CA ILE A 79 3.81 3.42 5.42
C ILE A 79 4.96 2.52 5.87
N THR A 80 4.73 1.73 6.92
CA THR A 80 5.78 0.96 7.61
C THR A 80 5.59 -0.55 7.56
N SER A 81 4.61 -1.07 6.82
CA SER A 81 4.38 -2.52 6.72
C SER A 81 3.66 -2.89 5.44
N GLU A 82 3.74 -4.17 5.06
CA GLU A 82 2.98 -4.82 3.97
C GLU A 82 3.23 -4.33 2.54
N TRP A 83 3.88 -3.17 2.38
CA TRP A 83 4.28 -2.63 1.09
C TRP A 83 5.71 -3.04 0.76
N THR A 84 5.98 -3.32 -0.50
CA THR A 84 7.34 -3.55 -1.00
C THR A 84 7.66 -2.60 -2.14
N LYS A 85 8.94 -2.31 -2.36
CA LYS A 85 9.41 -1.43 -3.42
C LYS A 85 10.17 -2.29 -4.44
N ASN A 86 9.63 -2.44 -5.64
CA ASN A 86 10.24 -3.28 -6.68
C ASN A 86 11.38 -2.53 -7.41
N ALA A 87 11.18 -1.23 -7.65
CA ALA A 87 12.16 -0.33 -8.26
C ALA A 87 12.06 1.06 -7.61
N SER A 88 12.98 1.98 -7.94
CA SER A 88 13.03 3.33 -7.34
C SER A 88 11.70 4.11 -7.40
N SER A 89 10.86 3.83 -8.40
CA SER A 89 9.55 4.44 -8.59
C SER A 89 8.39 3.43 -8.60
N GLN A 90 8.63 2.16 -8.29
CA GLN A 90 7.61 1.11 -8.33
C GLN A 90 7.37 0.49 -6.95
N TYR A 91 6.12 0.46 -6.55
CA TYR A 91 5.66 -0.02 -5.26
C TYR A 91 4.65 -1.14 -5.45
N VAL A 92 4.67 -2.13 -4.57
CA VAL A 92 3.72 -3.25 -4.58
C VAL A 92 2.93 -3.19 -3.27
N GLY A 93 1.60 -3.14 -3.40
CA GLY A 93 0.69 -3.10 -2.28
C GLY A 93 0.39 -4.49 -1.67
N PRO A 94 -0.29 -4.52 -0.52
CA PRO A 94 -0.62 -5.75 0.23
C PRO A 94 -1.51 -6.74 -0.52
N ALA A 95 -2.33 -6.28 -1.48
CA ALA A 95 -3.17 -7.12 -2.34
C ALA A 95 -2.45 -7.50 -3.65
N GLY A 96 -1.22 -7.04 -3.86
CA GLY A 96 -0.38 -7.37 -5.01
C GLY A 96 -0.45 -6.36 -6.16
N GLY A 97 -1.19 -5.25 -6.02
CA GLY A 97 -1.22 -4.20 -7.02
C GLY A 97 0.15 -3.51 -7.16
N ILE A 98 0.59 -3.28 -8.40
CA ILE A 98 1.87 -2.64 -8.70
C ILE A 98 1.59 -1.20 -9.09
N TYR A 99 2.23 -0.25 -8.43
CA TYR A 99 2.03 1.19 -8.64
C TYR A 99 3.34 1.84 -9.06
N ALA A 100 3.29 2.59 -10.16
CA ALA A 100 4.41 3.37 -10.65
C ALA A 100 4.19 4.86 -10.39
N TYR A 101 5.22 5.52 -9.89
CA TYR A 101 5.29 6.97 -9.73
C TYR A 101 6.07 7.61 -10.88
N SER A 102 5.55 8.72 -11.42
CA SER A 102 6.25 9.57 -12.37
C SER A 102 6.42 10.98 -11.81
N ASN A 103 7.67 11.45 -11.76
CA ASN A 103 8.01 12.80 -11.32
C ASN A 103 7.84 13.87 -12.41
N VAL A 104 7.51 13.47 -13.64
CA VAL A 104 7.27 14.39 -14.76
C VAL A 104 5.89 15.03 -14.64
N ASP A 105 4.90 14.23 -14.27
CA ASP A 105 3.48 14.60 -14.23
C ASP A 105 2.84 14.40 -12.85
N GLY A 106 3.58 13.87 -11.87
CA GLY A 106 3.08 13.57 -10.54
C GLY A 106 2.11 12.39 -10.49
N SER A 107 2.04 11.59 -11.56
CA SER A 107 1.10 10.48 -11.62
C SER A 107 1.56 9.31 -10.73
N PHE A 108 0.59 8.69 -10.04
CA PHE A 108 0.78 7.46 -9.28
C PHE A 108 -0.28 6.46 -9.69
N VAL A 109 0.06 5.60 -10.66
CA VAL A 109 -0.89 4.75 -11.39
C VAL A 109 -0.56 3.28 -11.20
N GLU A 110 -1.59 2.45 -11.16
CA GLU A 110 -1.47 1.00 -11.17
C GLU A 110 -0.98 0.54 -12.56
N GLN A 111 -0.09 -0.45 -12.59
CA GLN A 111 0.53 -1.04 -13.79
C GLN A 111 -0.03 -2.42 -14.10
#